data_AF-A0A9D8G1K0-F1
#
_entry.id   AF-A0A9D8G1K0-F1
#
_cell.length_a   1.000
_cell.length_b   1.000
_cell.length_c   1.000
_cell.angle_alpha   90.00
_cell.angle_beta   90.00
_cell.angle_gamma   90.00
#
_symmetry.space_group_name_H-M   'P 1'
#
loop_
_entity.id
_entity.type
_entity.pdbx_description
1 polymer ?
#
loop_
_entity_poly.entity_id
_entity_poly.type
_entity_poly.pdbx_seq_one_letter_code
_entity_poly.pdbx_strand_id
1 'polypeptide(L)'
;MKTLLFIAFIFLMGVFKAQGNLQFSQVKLVSTQETVPMGKIWKLENYLPTVSLANDLNRLSNQATAGGAKNFVILVNGTPVYLQTTLTREVGRNDGYWNQDGYATSSDFKIFDAPIWFPAGTTLAASTNVGFISVMEFNVVP
;
A
#
# COMPACT_ATOMS: atom_id res chain seq x y z
N MET A 1 -0.20 49.41 -30.35
CA MET A 1 -0.02 49.03 -28.92
C MET A 1 -0.74 47.73 -28.57
N LYS A 2 -2.05 47.60 -28.83
CA LYS A 2 -2.84 46.39 -28.51
C LYS A 2 -2.28 45.10 -29.14
N THR A 3 -1.80 45.18 -30.38
CA THR A 3 -1.22 44.04 -31.12
C THR A 3 0.14 43.57 -30.58
N LEU A 4 0.98 44.50 -30.13
CA LEU A 4 2.27 44.19 -29.49
C LEU A 4 2.07 43.51 -28.14
N LEU A 5 1.08 43.97 -27.37
CA LEU A 5 0.71 43.41 -26.07
C LEU A 5 0.18 41.97 -26.21
N PHE A 6 -0.56 41.69 -27.28
CA PHE A 6 -1.06 40.35 -27.59
C PHE A 6 0.06 39.37 -27.99
N ILE A 7 1.04 39.81 -28.77
CA ILE A 7 2.20 38.99 -29.15
C ILE A 7 3.08 38.68 -27.92
N ALA A 8 3.30 39.67 -27.05
CA ALA A 8 4.03 39.47 -25.80
C ALA A 8 3.34 38.46 -24.89
N PHE A 9 2.00 38.48 -24.82
CA PHE A 9 1.21 37.54 -24.04
C PHE A 9 1.36 36.08 -24.53
N ILE A 10 1.46 35.86 -25.84
CA ILE A 10 1.68 34.51 -26.41
C ILE A 10 3.08 33.97 -26.08
N PHE A 11 4.11 34.82 -26.13
CA PHE A 11 5.47 34.42 -25.74
C PHE A 11 5.58 34.07 -24.25
N LEU A 12 4.82 34.76 -23.39
CA LEU A 12 4.72 34.42 -21.96
C LEU A 12 4.04 33.06 -21.72
N MET A 13 3.15 32.62 -22.60
CA MET A 13 2.50 31.31 -22.48
C MET A 13 3.41 30.12 -22.83
N GLY A 14 4.47 30.34 -23.62
CA GLY A 14 5.45 29.30 -23.97
C GLY A 14 6.45 28.94 -22.86
N VAL A 15 6.47 29.71 -21.77
CA VAL A 15 7.37 29.49 -20.62
C VAL A 15 6.77 28.57 -19.57
N PHE A 16 5.47 28.25 -19.68
CA PHE A 16 4.83 27.28 -18.80
C PHE A 16 5.25 25.86 -19.21
N LYS A 17 6.25 25.35 -18.51
CA LYS A 17 6.56 23.93 -18.46
C LYS A 17 5.28 23.19 -18.02
N ALA A 18 4.68 22.44 -18.95
CA ALA A 18 3.62 21.51 -18.59
C ALA A 18 4.09 20.59 -17.47
N GLN A 19 3.16 20.08 -16.67
CA GLN A 19 3.43 19.09 -15.62
C GLN A 19 4.42 18.04 -16.17
N GLY A 20 5.56 17.87 -15.49
CA GLY A 20 6.63 17.00 -15.97
C GLY A 20 6.10 15.60 -16.27
N ASN A 21 6.58 15.00 -17.37
CA ASN A 21 6.14 13.68 -17.77
C ASN A 21 6.82 12.61 -16.90
N LEU A 22 6.08 11.54 -16.59
CA LEU A 22 6.63 10.37 -15.91
C LEU A 22 7.16 9.39 -16.95
N GLN A 23 8.46 9.13 -16.89
CA GLN A 23 9.09 8.08 -17.69
C GLN A 23 9.41 6.89 -16.80
N PHE A 24 8.88 5.72 -17.13
CA PHE A 24 9.18 4.48 -16.41
C PHE A 24 10.70 4.30 -16.30
N SER A 25 11.17 3.98 -15.09
CA SER A 25 12.58 3.70 -14.82
C SER A 25 12.79 2.22 -14.56
N GLN A 26 12.11 1.66 -13.56
CA GLN A 26 12.30 0.26 -13.15
C GLN A 26 11.17 -0.21 -12.22
N VAL A 27 11.07 -1.53 -12.04
CA VAL A 27 10.33 -2.17 -10.95
C VAL A 27 11.32 -2.50 -9.84
N LYS A 28 10.91 -2.34 -8.57
CA LYS A 28 11.76 -2.55 -7.41
C LYS A 28 11.00 -3.18 -6.25
N LEU A 29 11.69 -4.03 -5.49
CA LEU A 29 11.22 -4.53 -4.20
C LEU A 29 11.95 -3.80 -3.07
N VAL A 30 11.18 -3.19 -2.16
CA VAL A 30 11.68 -2.51 -0.96
C VAL A 30 11.42 -3.41 0.24
N SER A 31 12.48 -3.84 0.93
CA SER A 31 12.40 -4.68 2.13
C SER A 31 12.86 -3.95 3.39
N THR A 32 13.98 -3.24 3.33
CA THR A 32 14.46 -2.34 4.38
C THR A 32 14.06 -0.89 4.07
N GLN A 33 14.35 0.04 4.97
CA GLN A 33 14.05 1.45 4.74
C GLN A 33 14.86 2.00 3.56
N GLU A 34 14.15 2.52 2.58
CA GLU A 34 14.71 3.19 1.42
C GLU A 34 14.05 4.56 1.22
N THR A 35 14.73 5.47 0.54
CA THR A 35 14.21 6.82 0.25
C THR A 35 13.98 6.97 -1.24
N VAL A 36 12.82 7.52 -1.64
CA VAL A 36 12.55 7.90 -3.03
C VAL A 36 13.61 8.91 -3.48
N PRO A 37 14.45 8.61 -4.48
CA PRO A 37 15.53 9.51 -4.88
C PRO A 37 15.02 10.86 -5.43
N MET A 38 15.86 11.89 -5.38
CA MET A 38 15.56 13.16 -6.04
C MET A 38 15.36 12.97 -7.54
N GLY A 39 14.35 13.67 -8.10
CA GLY A 39 13.97 13.53 -9.52
C GLY A 39 13.21 12.24 -9.84
N LYS A 40 12.88 11.43 -8.82
CA LYS A 40 12.09 10.22 -8.97
C LYS A 40 10.76 10.31 -8.25
N ILE A 41 9.83 9.49 -8.69
CA ILE A 41 8.56 9.20 -8.02
C ILE A 41 8.37 7.69 -7.99
N TRP A 42 7.88 7.16 -6.88
CA TRP A 42 7.51 5.75 -6.77
C TRP A 42 5.98 5.61 -6.77
N LYS A 43 5.47 4.60 -7.49
CA LYS A 43 4.10 4.11 -7.36
C LYS A 43 4.12 2.79 -6.63
N LEU A 44 3.32 2.65 -5.59
CA LEU A 44 3.11 1.36 -4.94
C LEU A 44 2.19 0.50 -5.82
N GLU A 45 2.69 -0.64 -6.28
CA GLU A 45 1.90 -1.60 -7.05
C GLU A 45 1.28 -2.65 -6.15
N ASN A 46 2.07 -3.22 -5.23
CA ASN A 46 1.62 -4.29 -4.36
C ASN A 46 2.56 -4.47 -3.17
N TYR A 47 2.26 -5.42 -2.31
CA TYR A 47 3.12 -5.89 -1.22
C TYR A 47 3.11 -7.42 -1.16
N LEU A 48 4.20 -7.98 -0.64
CA LEU A 48 4.36 -9.43 -0.48
C LEU A 48 4.28 -9.75 1.02
N PRO A 49 3.17 -10.35 1.48
CA PRO A 49 3.02 -10.74 2.88
C PRO A 49 3.98 -11.86 3.27
N THR A 50 4.48 -11.84 4.50
CA THR A 50 5.37 -12.90 5.05
C THR A 50 4.64 -13.92 5.92
N VAL A 51 3.33 -13.75 6.07
CA VAL A 51 2.44 -14.64 6.80
C VAL A 51 1.21 -14.92 5.96
N SER A 52 0.52 -16.03 6.26
CA SER A 52 -0.78 -16.31 5.65
C SER A 52 -1.77 -15.17 5.92
N LEU A 53 -2.48 -14.74 4.87
CA LEU A 53 -3.53 -13.72 4.93
C LEU A 53 -4.67 -14.15 5.85
N ALA A 54 -4.98 -15.44 5.89
CA ALA A 54 -5.94 -16.02 6.82
C ALA A 54 -5.22 -16.69 8.00
N ASN A 55 -5.84 -16.67 9.18
CA ASN A 55 -5.52 -17.64 10.22
C ASN A 55 -6.15 -18.97 9.86
N ASP A 56 -5.42 -20.07 10.05
CA ASP A 56 -6.01 -21.40 9.97
C ASP A 56 -7.09 -21.52 11.05
N LEU A 57 -8.31 -21.85 10.63
CA LEU A 57 -9.47 -22.07 11.50
C LEU A 57 -9.54 -23.53 11.96
N ASN A 58 -8.63 -24.39 11.50
CA ASN A 58 -8.46 -25.74 12.00
C ASN A 58 -7.71 -25.74 13.33
N ARG A 59 -8.29 -25.14 14.36
CA ARG A 59 -7.78 -25.32 15.72
C ARG A 59 -8.15 -26.69 16.25
N LEU A 60 -7.25 -27.33 17.00
CA LEU A 60 -7.56 -28.51 17.81
C LEU A 60 -8.62 -28.14 18.88
N SER A 61 -9.43 -29.10 19.33
CA SER A 61 -10.61 -28.92 20.20
C SER A 61 -10.40 -28.15 21.52
N ASN A 62 -9.17 -27.82 21.93
CA ASN A 62 -8.87 -27.37 23.30
C ASN A 62 -8.12 -26.05 23.39
N GLN A 63 -8.61 -25.05 22.66
CA GLN A 63 -7.84 -23.86 22.34
C GLN A 63 -8.90 -22.75 22.18
N ALA A 64 -9.00 -21.82 23.15
CA ALA A 64 -10.12 -20.89 23.35
C ALA A 64 -10.04 -19.50 22.66
N THR A 65 -8.92 -19.18 22.03
CA THR A 65 -8.61 -17.94 21.27
C THR A 65 -8.51 -18.19 19.76
N ALA A 66 -9.59 -18.65 19.13
CA ALA A 66 -9.55 -19.15 17.77
C ALA A 66 -10.09 -18.06 16.85
N GLY A 67 -9.21 -17.47 16.06
CA GLY A 67 -9.43 -16.17 15.42
C GLY A 67 -8.43 -15.11 15.89
N GLY A 68 -8.34 -14.01 15.14
CA GLY A 68 -7.43 -12.91 15.44
C GLY A 68 -7.41 -11.86 14.34
N ALA A 69 -6.82 -10.71 14.67
CA ALA A 69 -6.56 -9.63 13.72
C ALA A 69 -5.11 -9.72 13.23
N LYS A 70 -4.91 -9.66 11.92
CA LYS A 70 -3.60 -9.48 11.30
C LYS A 70 -3.58 -8.18 10.52
N ASN A 71 -2.64 -7.33 10.86
CA ASN A 71 -2.37 -6.09 10.14
C ASN A 71 -1.17 -6.28 9.22
N PHE A 72 -1.27 -5.77 8.00
CA PHE A 72 -0.19 -5.72 7.03
C PHE A 72 0.24 -4.27 6.90
N VAL A 73 1.41 -3.96 7.43
CA VAL A 73 1.85 -2.58 7.69
C VAL A 73 3.14 -2.30 6.95
N ILE A 74 3.21 -1.11 6.37
CA ILE A 74 4.44 -0.50 5.86
C ILE A 74 4.73 0.76 6.66
N LEU A 75 5.97 1.25 6.61
CA LEU A 75 6.34 2.54 7.19
C LEU A 75 6.56 3.55 6.08
N VAL A 76 5.88 4.69 6.17
CA VAL A 76 6.07 5.85 5.30
C VAL A 76 6.57 6.99 6.17
N ASN A 77 7.81 7.46 5.97
CA ASN A 77 8.46 8.44 6.86
C ASN A 77 8.43 8.02 8.34
N GLY A 78 8.59 6.72 8.60
CA GLY A 78 8.47 6.13 9.95
C GLY A 78 7.04 6.02 10.49
N THR A 79 6.03 6.53 9.78
CA THR A 79 4.63 6.44 10.17
C THR A 79 4.02 5.14 9.66
N PRO A 80 3.34 4.34 10.52
CA PRO A 80 2.69 3.11 10.08
C PRO A 80 1.50 3.39 9.15
N VAL A 81 1.48 2.71 8.01
CA VAL A 81 0.38 2.70 7.04
C VAL A 81 -0.12 1.27 6.88
N TYR A 82 -1.40 1.06 7.14
CA TYR A 82 -2.06 -0.24 7.10
C TYR A 82 -2.55 -0.51 5.67
N LEU A 83 -1.90 -1.44 4.98
CA LEU A 83 -2.28 -1.83 3.63
C LEU A 83 -3.49 -2.77 3.61
N GLN A 84 -3.54 -3.65 4.62
CA GLN A 84 -4.62 -4.60 4.79
C GLN A 84 -4.78 -4.97 6.27
N THR A 85 -6.02 -5.26 6.65
CA THR A 85 -6.34 -5.94 7.90
C THR A 85 -7.21 -7.15 7.59
N THR A 86 -6.80 -8.33 8.06
CA THR A 86 -7.62 -9.53 8.02
C THR A 86 -8.09 -9.85 9.43
N LEU A 87 -9.40 -10.07 9.56
CA LEU A 87 -10.03 -10.47 10.81
C LEU A 87 -10.60 -11.85 10.60
N THR A 88 -10.23 -12.78 11.47
CA THR A 88 -10.91 -14.08 11.57
C THR A 88 -11.57 -14.18 12.92
N ARG A 89 -12.84 -14.59 12.93
CA ARG A 89 -13.58 -14.91 14.14
C ARG A 89 -14.16 -16.30 13.97
N GLU A 90 -13.88 -17.18 14.94
CA GLU A 90 -14.69 -18.38 15.09
C GLU A 90 -16.03 -18.00 15.73
N VAL A 91 -17.13 -18.33 15.07
CA VAL A 91 -18.48 -18.18 15.60
C VAL A 91 -19.00 -19.57 15.89
N GLY A 92 -18.99 -19.92 17.18
CA GLY A 92 -19.44 -21.22 17.67
C GLY A 92 -18.36 -22.29 17.54
N ARG A 93 -18.07 -22.96 18.65
CA ARG A 93 -17.75 -24.37 18.63
C ARG A 93 -18.59 -25.04 19.70
N ASN A 94 -18.85 -26.31 19.44
CA ASN A 94 -19.54 -27.27 20.28
C ASN A 94 -18.80 -27.46 21.62
N ASP A 95 -18.91 -26.49 22.54
CA ASP A 95 -18.89 -26.82 23.96
C ASP A 95 -20.08 -27.76 24.14
N GLY A 96 -19.91 -28.92 24.76
CA GLY A 96 -20.87 -30.06 24.79
C GLY A 96 -22.28 -29.78 25.35
N TYR A 97 -22.70 -28.52 25.40
CA TYR A 97 -23.99 -27.98 25.75
C TYR A 97 -24.80 -27.46 24.54
N TRP A 98 -24.17 -27.11 23.41
CA TRP A 98 -24.87 -26.62 22.20
C TRP A 98 -24.28 -27.19 20.91
N ASN A 99 -25.01 -28.12 20.30
CA ASN A 99 -24.69 -28.79 19.05
C ASN A 99 -24.79 -27.86 17.83
N GLN A 100 -23.87 -26.91 17.69
CA GLN A 100 -23.77 -26.01 16.55
C GLN A 100 -22.46 -26.25 15.80
N ASP A 101 -22.57 -26.52 14.49
CA ASP A 101 -21.44 -26.49 13.57
C ASP A 101 -20.80 -25.11 13.62
N GLY A 102 -19.53 -25.06 13.99
CA GLY A 102 -18.81 -23.79 14.09
C GLY A 102 -18.69 -23.12 12.73
N TYR A 103 -19.26 -21.93 12.58
CA TYR A 103 -19.09 -21.10 11.40
C TYR A 103 -17.87 -20.22 11.58
N ALA A 104 -16.89 -20.36 10.70
CA ALA A 104 -15.80 -19.42 10.62
C ALA A 104 -16.16 -18.27 9.68
N THR A 105 -15.99 -17.03 10.17
CA THR A 105 -16.15 -15.83 9.34
C THR A 105 -14.80 -15.12 9.18
N SER A 106 -14.44 -14.76 7.95
CA SER A 106 -13.27 -13.94 7.65
C SER A 106 -13.69 -12.67 6.91
N SER A 107 -13.09 -11.54 7.28
CA SER A 107 -13.27 -10.27 6.57
C SER A 107 -11.91 -9.62 6.31
N ASP A 108 -11.73 -9.11 5.10
CA ASP A 108 -10.51 -8.44 4.68
C ASP A 108 -10.80 -7.00 4.27
N PHE A 109 -10.04 -6.05 4.81
CA PHE A 109 -10.09 -4.63 4.46
C PHE A 109 -8.77 -4.23 3.84
N LYS A 110 -8.78 -3.61 2.66
CA LYS A 110 -7.57 -3.22 1.92
C LYS A 110 -7.72 -1.82 1.31
N ILE A 111 -6.61 -1.11 1.11
CA ILE A 111 -6.60 0.28 0.60
C ILE A 111 -6.21 0.40 -0.88
N PHE A 112 -6.17 -0.72 -1.62
CA PHE A 112 -5.66 -0.80 -3.00
C PHE A 112 -6.64 -0.35 -4.10
N ASP A 113 -7.71 0.36 -3.75
CA ASP A 113 -8.72 0.79 -4.73
C ASP A 113 -8.28 2.02 -5.54
N ALA A 114 -7.16 2.64 -5.16
CA ALA A 114 -6.53 3.74 -5.87
C ALA A 114 -4.99 3.62 -5.83
N PRO A 115 -4.29 4.19 -6.83
CA PRO A 115 -2.83 4.26 -6.80
C PRO A 115 -2.30 5.04 -5.60
N ILE A 116 -1.26 4.50 -4.97
CA ILE A 116 -0.50 5.22 -3.92
C ILE A 116 0.82 5.67 -4.55
N TRP A 117 1.07 6.98 -4.50
CA TRP A 117 2.25 7.60 -5.07
C TRP A 117 3.10 8.23 -3.97
N PHE A 118 4.41 8.06 -4.05
CA PHE A 118 5.38 8.62 -3.13
C PHE A 118 6.30 9.60 -3.86
N PRO A 119 6.32 10.88 -3.44
CA PRO A 119 7.23 11.86 -4.00
C PRO A 119 8.67 11.63 -3.52
N ALA A 120 9.62 12.25 -4.22
CA ALA A 120 11.03 12.32 -3.81
C ALA A 120 11.18 12.73 -2.33
N GLY A 121 12.12 12.10 -1.64
CA GLY A 121 12.39 12.32 -0.21
C GLY A 121 11.52 11.50 0.75
N THR A 122 10.47 10.83 0.27
CA THR A 122 9.67 9.92 1.10
C THR A 122 10.49 8.69 1.46
N THR A 123 10.53 8.30 2.74
CA THR A 123 11.09 6.99 3.14
C THR A 123 10.00 5.94 3.17
N LEU A 124 10.34 4.72 2.72
CA LEU A 124 9.45 3.57 2.63
C LEU A 124 10.17 2.35 3.18
N ALA A 125 9.51 1.58 4.06
CA ALA A 125 10.05 0.34 4.61
C ALA A 125 8.96 -0.72 4.80
N ALA A 126 9.30 -2.00 4.59
CA ALA A 126 8.43 -3.10 5.00
C ALA A 126 8.38 -3.20 6.54
N SER A 127 7.26 -3.67 7.09
CA SER A 127 7.06 -3.78 8.54
C SER A 127 6.20 -4.99 8.88
N THR A 128 5.23 -4.86 9.80
CA THR A 128 4.43 -5.96 10.30
C THR A 128 3.77 -6.76 9.18
N ASN A 129 4.06 -8.07 9.13
CA ASN A 129 3.50 -9.05 8.18
C ASN A 129 3.77 -8.78 6.70
N VAL A 130 4.65 -7.83 6.37
CA VAL A 130 5.04 -7.48 5.00
C VAL A 130 6.54 -7.70 4.86
N GLY A 131 6.96 -8.49 3.87
CA GLY A 131 8.39 -8.73 3.60
C GLY A 131 8.96 -7.80 2.53
N PHE A 132 8.15 -7.50 1.52
CA PHE A 132 8.56 -6.66 0.41
C PHE A 132 7.42 -5.77 -0.05
N ILE A 133 7.75 -4.56 -0.49
CA ILE A 133 6.84 -3.63 -1.15
C ILE A 133 7.27 -3.56 -2.60
N SER A 134 6.35 -3.87 -3.52
CA SER A 134 6.58 -3.76 -4.95
C SER A 134 6.23 -2.36 -5.42
N VAL A 135 7.21 -1.65 -5.97
CA VAL A 135 7.05 -0.29 -6.49
C VAL A 135 7.49 -0.20 -7.95
N MET A 136 6.83 0.66 -8.72
CA MET A 136 7.35 1.18 -9.97
C MET A 136 8.01 2.53 -9.73
N GLU A 137 9.25 2.69 -10.16
CA GLU A 137 9.96 3.96 -10.14
C GLU A 137 9.85 4.66 -11.48
N PHE A 138 9.63 5.98 -11.45
CA PHE A 138 9.55 6.86 -12.60
C PHE A 138 10.55 8.00 -12.46
N ASN A 139 11.12 8.42 -13.59
CA ASN A 139 11.81 9.70 -13.72
C ASN A 139 10.80 10.82 -13.91
N VAL A 140 11.03 11.96 -13.26
CA VAL A 140 10.28 13.20 -13.53
C VAL A 140 11.06 14.01 -14.57
N VAL A 141 10.50 14.13 -15.78
CA VAL A 141 11.14 14.86 -16.88
C VAL A 141 10.43 16.21 -17.10
N PRO A 142 11.15 17.35 -17.13
CA PRO A 142 10.57 18.67 -17.39
C PRO A 142 10.01 18.87 -18.81
#